data_AF-A0A814NGU0-F1
#
_entry.id   AF-A0A814NGU0-F1
#
_cell.length_a   1.000
_cell.length_b   1.000
_cell.length_c   1.000
_cell.angle_alpha   90.00
_cell.angle_beta   90.00
_cell.angle_gamma   90.00
#
_symmetry.space_group_name_H-M   'P 1'
#
loop_
_entity.id
_entity.type
_entity.pdbx_description
1 polymer ?
#
loop_
_entity_poly.entity_id
_entity_poly.type
_entity_poly.pdbx_seq_one_letter_code
_entity_poly.pdbx_strand_id
1 'polypeptide(L)'
;MSTIDIYELLKINGTWFDRINYIRSLPDKNVVEQYVKQSTSYEDLQLLVFLSKSTKNDKNLFEICKTSTYPIGQRIIAARSWLKIQTNEQVIYDFTIDLMINESYPERFKTRVIKSLHHAGYLKKSSTFYYKFACRLSDSDRNKFSHYLLQYCSKEQILDVFSRWSIINVDQLRSLPLLRSKLIAYQPGVILYLIECDLKLTTFEKFPNYFEHNHELLSLLGKKDPKSVCRLAITYLTQLEDQQRSLPSFIQLNHKYYFKKVPDEMIELITLVTSSNPPGTIKYQGLWSNGTTDIEPFAFPRSFSLDHYLRLFFALYDQGCWSTNHTIRLLRYLIQDNKRDKGLLNVRKRRKWLVDIVINKHIGKENFTEKLLREGDEATLELLAEYAEITTPLSLHLISQIEMKKNLSHKQRISLLRHQFLTDELFQQFLTLFNQISSNPTYREQFFPALLQCAVSSDQSEQVTKVFRWIRDRFTNERLPVIEAFLTSLASYNDRFHLELLPDNFEVLQSIIDLIFARFQRIHHSVQIIAHYGSLLLQRAEHYSNKDQRDKIHRFAIKIITP
;
A
#
# COMPACT_ATOMS: atom_id res chain seq x y z
N MET A 1 -4.11 -85.51 15.75
CA MET A 1 -3.58 -84.69 14.65
C MET A 1 -2.84 -83.52 15.23
N SER A 2 -1.65 -83.19 14.73
CA SER A 2 -0.88 -82.04 15.18
C SER A 2 -1.57 -80.72 14.78
N THR A 3 -1.22 -79.62 15.45
CA THR A 3 -1.72 -78.27 15.11
C THR A 3 -1.43 -77.91 13.65
N ILE A 4 -0.30 -78.38 13.11
CA ILE A 4 0.12 -78.16 11.72
C ILE A 4 -0.65 -79.07 10.76
N ASP A 5 -0.93 -80.33 11.14
CA ASP A 5 -1.68 -81.25 10.27
C ASP A 5 -3.09 -80.71 9.99
N ILE A 6 -3.75 -80.15 11.01
CA ILE A 6 -5.07 -79.53 10.85
C ILE A 6 -4.97 -78.24 10.01
N TYR A 7 -3.91 -77.45 10.19
CA TYR A 7 -3.67 -76.26 9.37
C TYR A 7 -3.48 -76.61 7.89
N GLU A 8 -2.69 -77.65 7.59
CA GLU A 8 -2.46 -78.13 6.22
C GLU A 8 -3.72 -78.74 5.61
N LEU A 9 -4.52 -79.49 6.38
CA LEU A 9 -5.83 -79.95 5.91
C LEU A 9 -6.76 -78.79 5.56
N LEU A 10 -6.78 -77.72 6.35
CA LEU A 10 -7.55 -76.51 6.05
C LEU A 10 -6.98 -75.71 4.89
N LYS A 11 -5.67 -75.81 4.62
CA LYS A 11 -5.04 -75.22 3.44
C LYS A 11 -5.44 -75.94 2.15
N ILE A 12 -5.62 -77.26 2.21
CA ILE A 12 -6.03 -78.07 1.05
C ILE A 12 -7.54 -78.01 0.83
N ASN A 13 -8.34 -78.11 1.90
CA ASN A 13 -9.78 -78.35 1.81
C ASN A 13 -10.65 -77.20 2.33
N GLY A 14 -10.06 -76.18 2.95
CA GLY A 14 -10.77 -75.07 3.58
C GLY A 14 -10.60 -73.75 2.84
N THR A 15 -11.38 -72.74 3.24
CA THR A 15 -11.22 -71.36 2.77
C THR A 15 -10.19 -70.60 3.60
N TRP A 16 -9.76 -69.43 3.12
CA TRP A 16 -8.93 -68.49 3.90
C TRP A 16 -9.57 -68.11 5.25
N PHE A 17 -10.90 -68.00 5.31
CA PHE A 17 -11.62 -67.70 6.55
C PHE A 17 -11.58 -68.87 7.54
N ASP A 18 -11.67 -70.11 7.05
CA ASP A 18 -11.59 -71.30 7.90
C ASP A 18 -10.21 -71.41 8.56
N ARG A 19 -9.16 -71.10 7.80
CA ARG A 19 -7.77 -71.04 8.30
C ARG A 19 -7.62 -69.96 9.39
N ILE A 20 -8.23 -68.79 9.21
CA ILE A 20 -8.21 -67.73 10.24
C ILE A 20 -9.01 -68.12 11.48
N ASN A 21 -10.18 -68.71 11.32
CA ASN A 21 -11.02 -69.11 12.44
C ASN A 21 -10.33 -70.19 13.27
N TYR A 22 -9.69 -71.15 12.60
CA TYR A 22 -8.86 -72.15 13.27
C TYR A 22 -7.71 -71.50 14.03
N ILE A 23 -6.92 -70.62 13.38
CA ILE A 23 -5.84 -69.88 14.05
C ILE A 23 -6.34 -69.10 15.28
N ARG A 24 -7.51 -68.46 15.19
CA ARG A 24 -8.10 -67.71 16.31
C ARG A 24 -8.46 -68.62 17.49
N SER A 25 -8.88 -69.86 17.21
CA SER A 25 -9.23 -70.85 18.23
C SER A 25 -8.01 -71.45 18.93
N LEU A 26 -6.79 -71.30 18.39
CA LEU A 26 -5.59 -71.87 18.96
C LEU A 26 -5.16 -71.13 20.25
N PRO A 27 -4.83 -71.88 21.33
CA PRO A 27 -4.29 -71.30 22.55
C PRO A 27 -2.87 -70.77 22.36
N ASP A 28 -2.05 -71.44 21.54
CA ASP A 28 -0.73 -70.95 21.11
C ASP A 28 -0.69 -70.82 19.58
N LYS A 29 -0.53 -69.59 19.11
CA LYS A 29 -0.48 -69.24 17.69
C LYS A 29 0.95 -69.25 17.14
N ASN A 30 1.96 -69.32 17.99
CA ASN A 30 3.37 -69.25 17.59
C ASN A 30 3.78 -70.45 16.74
N VAL A 31 3.21 -71.63 17.02
CA VAL A 31 3.47 -72.87 16.27
C VAL A 31 3.07 -72.71 14.80
N VAL A 32 1.89 -72.14 14.54
CA VAL A 32 1.44 -71.87 13.16
C VAL A 32 2.21 -70.71 12.55
N GLU A 33 2.54 -69.67 13.33
CA GLU A 33 3.34 -68.53 12.86
C GLU A 33 4.73 -68.94 12.38
N GLN A 34 5.43 -69.81 13.12
CA GLN A 34 6.75 -70.34 12.72
C GLN A 34 6.67 -71.20 11.46
N TYR A 35 5.63 -72.03 11.35
CA TYR A 35 5.39 -72.85 10.18
C TYR A 35 5.11 -72.02 8.93
N VAL A 36 4.20 -71.04 9.04
CA VAL A 36 3.83 -70.13 7.94
C VAL A 36 5.01 -69.24 7.52
N LYS A 37 5.90 -68.87 8.44
CA LYS A 37 7.12 -68.09 8.13
C LYS A 37 8.05 -68.78 7.14
N GLN A 38 8.04 -70.11 7.09
CA GLN A 38 8.86 -70.90 6.16
C GLN A 38 8.21 -71.08 4.78
N SER A 39 6.95 -70.66 4.62
CA SER A 39 6.21 -70.81 3.37
C SER A 39 6.57 -69.72 2.36
N THR A 40 6.57 -70.09 1.08
CA THR A 40 6.69 -69.17 -0.05
C THR A 40 5.33 -68.83 -0.69
N SER A 41 4.23 -69.40 -0.18
CA SER A 41 2.89 -69.17 -0.73
C SER A 41 2.37 -67.77 -0.38
N TYR A 42 1.85 -67.07 -1.39
CA TYR A 42 1.27 -65.73 -1.23
C TYR A 42 0.22 -65.67 -0.11
N GLU A 43 -0.68 -66.65 -0.03
CA GLU A 43 -1.74 -66.70 0.99
C GLU A 43 -1.19 -66.91 2.40
N ASP A 44 -0.17 -67.76 2.52
CA ASP A 44 0.55 -67.99 3.78
C ASP A 44 1.23 -66.69 4.24
N LEU A 45 1.85 -65.94 3.32
CA LEU A 45 2.47 -64.64 3.65
C LEU A 45 1.44 -63.59 4.09
N GLN A 46 0.22 -63.58 3.52
CA GLN A 46 -0.85 -62.71 4.02
C GLN A 46 -1.28 -63.10 5.44
N LEU A 47 -1.37 -64.41 5.69
CA LEU A 47 -1.74 -64.96 6.99
C LEU A 47 -0.66 -64.70 8.04
N LEU A 48 0.61 -64.69 7.65
CA LEU A 48 1.74 -64.33 8.51
C LEU A 48 1.61 -62.92 9.07
N VAL A 49 1.20 -61.95 8.24
CA VAL A 49 0.95 -60.56 8.70
C VAL A 49 -0.21 -60.52 9.70
N PHE A 50 -1.27 -61.28 9.44
CA PHE A 50 -2.42 -61.39 10.36
C PHE A 50 -2.02 -62.03 11.69
N LEU A 51 -1.28 -63.14 11.65
CA LEU A 51 -0.76 -63.86 12.80
C LEU A 51 0.13 -62.95 13.64
N SER A 52 1.16 -62.37 13.03
CA SER A 52 2.12 -61.47 13.68
C SER A 52 1.43 -60.25 14.31
N LYS A 53 0.36 -59.74 13.68
CA LYS A 53 -0.47 -58.67 14.26
C LYS A 53 -1.25 -59.15 15.48
N SER A 54 -1.83 -60.35 15.42
CA SER A 54 -2.64 -60.92 16.50
C SER A 54 -1.81 -61.31 17.73
N THR A 55 -0.57 -61.76 17.51
CA THR A 55 0.41 -62.12 18.55
C THR A 55 1.25 -60.92 19.00
N LYS A 56 1.08 -59.75 18.37
CA LYS A 56 1.91 -58.54 18.57
C LYS A 56 3.41 -58.82 18.39
N ASN A 57 3.76 -59.72 17.48
CA ASN A 57 5.14 -60.09 17.18
C ASN A 57 5.84 -58.98 16.37
N ASP A 58 6.59 -58.13 17.07
CA ASP A 58 7.26 -56.95 16.52
C ASP A 58 8.35 -57.33 15.50
N LYS A 59 9.16 -58.34 15.81
CA LYS A 59 10.26 -58.82 14.97
C LYS A 59 9.76 -59.29 13.61
N ASN A 60 8.72 -60.14 13.60
CA ASN A 60 8.17 -60.65 12.34
C ASN A 60 7.52 -59.54 11.51
N LEU A 61 6.77 -58.62 12.13
CA LEU A 61 6.19 -57.49 11.39
C LEU A 61 7.26 -56.57 10.81
N PHE A 62 8.37 -56.36 11.52
CA PHE A 62 9.49 -55.57 11.02
C PHE A 62 10.26 -56.28 9.90
N GLU A 63 10.48 -57.58 9.99
CA GLU A 63 11.11 -58.37 8.94
C GLU A 63 10.28 -58.34 7.65
N ILE A 64 8.98 -58.58 7.74
CA ILE A 64 8.06 -58.53 6.59
C ILE A 64 8.07 -57.15 5.92
N CYS A 65 8.14 -56.07 6.70
CA CYS A 65 8.13 -54.73 6.11
C CYS A 65 9.40 -54.41 5.30
N LYS A 66 10.56 -54.94 5.74
CA LYS A 66 11.87 -54.70 5.10
C LYS A 66 12.11 -55.60 3.89
N THR A 67 11.63 -56.84 3.92
CA THR A 67 11.95 -57.83 2.90
C THR A 67 11.24 -57.55 1.56
N SER A 68 12.01 -57.46 0.48
CA SER A 68 11.53 -57.11 -0.87
C SER A 68 10.71 -58.20 -1.54
N THR A 69 10.85 -59.46 -1.12
CA THR A 69 10.09 -60.61 -1.65
C THR A 69 8.59 -60.52 -1.32
N TYR A 70 8.22 -59.74 -0.30
CA TYR A 70 6.82 -59.55 0.06
C TYR A 70 6.14 -58.51 -0.85
N PRO A 71 4.90 -58.75 -1.28
CA PRO A 71 4.10 -57.79 -2.02
C PRO A 71 3.97 -56.46 -1.27
N ILE A 72 4.06 -55.34 -2.00
CA ILE A 72 4.05 -53.99 -1.42
C ILE A 72 2.85 -53.72 -0.50
N GLY A 73 1.67 -54.26 -0.82
CA GLY A 73 0.47 -54.14 0.01
C GLY A 73 0.64 -54.77 1.39
N GLN A 74 1.24 -55.96 1.45
CA GLN A 74 1.49 -56.67 2.71
C GLN A 74 2.58 -55.98 3.53
N ARG A 75 3.65 -55.50 2.86
CA ARG A 75 4.68 -54.68 3.51
C ARG A 75 4.07 -53.44 4.16
N ILE A 76 3.14 -52.74 3.50
CA ILE A 76 2.46 -51.56 4.06
C ILE A 76 1.60 -51.94 5.28
N ILE A 77 0.86 -53.05 5.23
CA ILE A 77 0.03 -53.50 6.35
C ILE A 77 0.90 -53.91 7.54
N ALA A 78 2.01 -54.61 7.28
CA ALA A 78 2.99 -55.00 8.28
C ALA A 78 3.61 -53.75 8.93
N ALA A 79 4.10 -52.79 8.14
CA ALA A 79 4.64 -51.53 8.64
C ALA A 79 3.63 -50.76 9.50
N ARG A 80 2.36 -50.65 9.06
CA ARG A 80 1.29 -50.00 9.85
C ARG A 80 1.03 -50.71 11.17
N SER A 81 1.03 -52.04 11.16
CA SER A 81 0.76 -52.83 12.36
C SER A 81 1.94 -52.77 13.32
N TRP A 82 3.17 -52.84 12.80
CA TRP A 82 4.41 -52.65 13.53
C TRP A 82 4.46 -51.28 14.23
N LEU A 83 4.15 -50.19 13.51
CA LEU A 83 4.12 -48.84 14.09
C LEU A 83 3.10 -48.69 15.23
N LYS A 84 2.01 -49.46 15.22
CA LYS A 84 1.01 -49.42 16.29
C LYS A 84 1.47 -50.12 17.58
N ILE A 85 2.37 -51.09 17.47
CA ILE A 85 2.86 -51.86 18.62
C ILE A 85 4.23 -51.37 19.12
N GLN A 86 5.00 -50.67 18.27
CA GLN A 86 6.32 -50.16 18.63
C GLN A 86 6.22 -49.04 19.68
N THR A 87 6.94 -49.21 20.79
CA THR A 87 7.01 -48.25 21.89
C THR A 87 8.36 -47.51 21.91
N ASN A 88 9.39 -48.07 21.28
CA ASN A 88 10.71 -47.46 21.20
C ASN A 88 10.80 -46.48 20.02
N GLU A 89 10.77 -45.19 20.33
CA GLU A 89 10.86 -44.13 19.32
C GLU A 89 12.17 -44.14 18.53
N GLN A 90 13.28 -44.54 19.16
CA GLN A 90 14.58 -44.57 18.50
C GLN A 90 14.58 -45.54 17.30
N VAL A 91 13.95 -46.71 17.47
CA VAL A 91 13.80 -47.71 16.41
C VAL A 91 12.92 -47.20 15.27
N ILE A 92 11.86 -46.45 15.59
CA ILE A 92 11.00 -45.81 14.58
C ILE A 92 11.80 -44.78 13.78
N TYR A 93 12.65 -44.00 14.46
CA TYR A 93 13.46 -42.97 13.82
C TYR A 93 14.51 -43.60 12.90
N ASP A 94 15.22 -44.63 13.35
CA ASP A 94 16.20 -45.35 12.55
C ASP A 94 15.56 -45.99 11.32
N PHE A 95 14.38 -46.60 11.48
CA PHE A 95 13.61 -47.13 10.36
C PHE A 95 13.17 -46.04 9.38
N THR A 96 12.76 -44.88 9.88
CA THR A 96 12.30 -43.78 9.02
C THR A 96 13.48 -43.19 8.22
N ILE A 97 14.67 -43.12 8.81
CA ILE A 97 15.89 -42.69 8.10
C ILE A 97 16.26 -43.68 7.01
N ASP A 98 16.34 -44.98 7.35
CA ASP A 98 16.58 -46.06 6.39
C ASP A 98 15.55 -46.01 5.25
N LEU A 99 14.26 -45.89 5.58
CA LEU A 99 13.17 -45.82 4.60
C LEU A 99 13.36 -44.70 3.57
N MET A 100 13.90 -43.55 3.98
CA MET A 100 14.10 -42.44 3.06
C MET A 100 15.39 -42.55 2.26
N ILE A 101 16.50 -42.90 2.91
CA ILE A 101 17.82 -42.91 2.28
C ILE A 101 17.92 -44.09 1.31
N ASN A 102 17.41 -45.25 1.72
CA ASN A 102 17.57 -46.50 1.00
C ASN A 102 16.66 -46.56 -0.24
N GLU A 103 17.29 -46.64 -1.40
CA GLU A 103 16.63 -46.65 -2.71
C GLU A 103 15.92 -47.97 -3.01
N SER A 104 16.23 -49.04 -2.27
CA SER A 104 15.55 -50.34 -2.42
C SER A 104 14.07 -50.32 -2.04
N TYR A 105 13.62 -49.30 -1.30
CA TYR A 105 12.20 -49.13 -0.99
C TYR A 105 11.46 -48.45 -2.14
N PRO A 106 10.36 -49.04 -2.67
CA PRO A 106 9.55 -48.40 -3.68
C PRO A 106 8.92 -47.08 -3.20
N GLU A 107 8.79 -46.10 -4.08
CA GLU A 107 8.24 -44.77 -3.75
C GLU A 107 6.83 -44.82 -3.15
N ARG A 108 5.97 -45.69 -3.69
CA ARG A 108 4.62 -45.93 -3.17
C ARG A 108 4.64 -46.48 -1.74
N PHE A 109 5.66 -47.27 -1.38
CA PHE A 109 5.85 -47.80 -0.04
C PHE A 109 6.25 -46.68 0.92
N LYS A 110 7.31 -45.93 0.59
CA LYS A 110 7.79 -44.77 1.37
C LYS A 110 6.65 -43.82 1.70
N THR A 111 5.93 -43.35 0.68
CA THR A 111 4.81 -42.41 0.83
C THR A 111 3.72 -42.94 1.79
N ARG A 112 3.33 -44.22 1.65
CA ARG A 112 2.26 -44.82 2.45
C ARG A 112 2.68 -45.06 3.90
N VAL A 113 3.95 -45.40 4.14
CA VAL A 113 4.49 -45.60 5.49
C VAL A 113 4.65 -44.25 6.20
N ILE A 114 5.21 -43.22 5.54
CA ILE A 114 5.32 -41.87 6.10
C ILE A 114 3.92 -41.30 6.45
N LYS A 115 2.92 -41.47 5.57
CA LYS A 115 1.54 -41.08 5.91
C LYS A 115 1.03 -41.81 7.15
N SER A 116 1.40 -43.08 7.32
CA SER A 116 0.99 -43.88 8.49
C SER A 116 1.69 -43.41 9.77
N LEU A 117 2.98 -43.05 9.71
CA LEU A 117 3.72 -42.41 10.80
C LEU A 117 3.05 -41.10 11.25
N HIS A 118 2.57 -40.30 10.29
CA HIS A 118 1.81 -39.08 10.60
C HIS A 118 0.51 -39.39 11.35
N HIS A 119 -0.29 -40.34 10.86
CA HIS A 119 -1.59 -40.67 11.44
C HIS A 119 -1.47 -41.32 12.81
N ALA A 120 -0.41 -42.10 13.05
CA ALA A 120 -0.09 -42.66 14.36
C ALA A 120 0.43 -41.60 15.36
N GLY A 121 0.60 -40.35 14.91
CA GLY A 121 1.03 -39.23 15.74
C GLY A 121 2.53 -39.18 16.00
N TYR A 122 3.34 -40.11 15.51
CA TYR A 122 4.80 -40.09 15.74
C TYR A 122 5.46 -38.83 15.19
N LEU A 123 4.95 -38.31 14.07
CA LEU A 123 5.41 -37.03 13.51
C LEU A 123 4.97 -35.80 14.32
N LYS A 124 4.00 -35.94 15.24
CA LYS A 124 3.45 -34.85 16.05
C LYS A 124 3.83 -34.93 17.53
N LYS A 125 4.13 -36.12 18.05
CA LYS A 125 4.34 -36.41 19.48
C LYS A 125 5.65 -35.83 20.03
N SER A 126 6.68 -35.74 19.20
CA SER A 126 8.00 -35.25 19.60
C SER A 126 8.31 -33.93 18.89
N SER A 127 8.51 -32.86 19.67
CA SER A 127 8.90 -31.54 19.14
C SER A 127 10.25 -31.58 18.44
N THR A 128 11.18 -32.43 18.93
CA THR A 128 12.55 -32.54 18.44
C THR A 128 12.75 -33.62 17.38
N PHE A 129 11.72 -34.40 17.03
CA PHE A 129 11.84 -35.49 16.06
C PHE A 129 12.44 -35.00 14.75
N TYR A 130 11.84 -33.97 14.16
CA TYR A 130 12.28 -33.46 12.86
C TYR A 130 13.70 -32.88 12.91
N TYR A 131 14.09 -32.24 14.00
CA TYR A 131 15.46 -31.77 14.22
C TYR A 131 16.44 -32.94 14.31
N LYS A 132 16.21 -33.89 15.22
CA LYS A 132 17.06 -35.09 15.39
C LYS A 132 17.16 -35.90 14.11
N PHE A 133 16.07 -35.96 13.36
CA PHE A 133 16.00 -36.61 12.07
C PHE A 133 16.83 -35.87 11.02
N ALA A 134 16.69 -34.54 10.93
CA ALA A 134 17.51 -33.71 10.06
C ALA A 134 19.01 -33.79 10.40
N CYS A 135 19.38 -33.91 11.69
CA CYS A 135 20.77 -34.09 12.12
C CYS A 135 21.43 -35.38 11.59
N ARG A 136 20.63 -36.38 11.19
CA ARG A 136 21.12 -37.68 10.72
C ARG A 136 21.10 -37.83 9.20
N LEU A 137 20.58 -36.84 8.47
CA LEU A 137 20.58 -36.84 7.02
C LEU A 137 21.86 -36.17 6.49
N SER A 138 22.38 -36.73 5.41
CA SER A 138 23.42 -36.08 4.62
C SER A 138 22.84 -34.90 3.81
N ASP A 139 23.71 -34.04 3.30
CA ASP A 139 23.27 -32.90 2.49
C ASP A 139 22.58 -33.31 1.18
N SER A 140 22.95 -34.45 0.59
CA SER A 140 22.30 -34.99 -0.61
C SER A 140 20.90 -35.55 -0.33
N ASP A 141 20.59 -35.90 0.92
CA ASP A 141 19.27 -36.42 1.33
C ASP A 141 18.26 -35.32 1.75
N ARG A 142 18.68 -34.04 1.79
CA ARG A 142 17.80 -32.90 2.14
C ARG A 142 16.57 -32.81 1.23
N ASN A 143 16.75 -33.11 -0.07
CA ASN A 143 15.65 -33.14 -1.05
C ASN A 143 14.61 -34.21 -0.70
N LYS A 144 15.04 -35.37 -0.18
CA LYS A 144 14.16 -36.46 0.25
C LYS A 144 13.34 -36.05 1.47
N PHE A 145 13.97 -35.38 2.46
CA PHE A 145 13.25 -34.80 3.60
C PHE A 145 12.14 -33.83 3.15
N SER A 146 12.49 -32.92 2.24
CA SER A 146 11.55 -31.95 1.66
C SER A 146 10.38 -32.65 0.95
N HIS A 147 10.66 -33.71 0.20
CA HIS A 147 9.66 -34.45 -0.54
C HIS A 147 8.69 -35.24 0.35
N TYR A 148 9.18 -36.00 1.34
CA TYR A 148 8.31 -36.90 2.11
C TYR A 148 7.77 -36.31 3.42
N LEU A 149 8.60 -35.57 4.16
CA LEU A 149 8.34 -35.23 5.57
C LEU A 149 7.89 -33.79 5.78
N LEU A 150 8.40 -32.87 4.97
CA LEU A 150 8.16 -31.45 5.14
C LEU A 150 6.68 -31.07 5.03
N GLN A 151 5.89 -31.79 4.21
CA GLN A 151 4.45 -31.60 4.11
C GLN A 151 3.73 -31.71 5.47
N TYR A 152 4.25 -32.54 6.38
CA TYR A 152 3.66 -32.83 7.69
C TYR A 152 4.19 -31.97 8.84
N CYS A 153 5.24 -31.17 8.60
CA CYS A 153 5.83 -30.31 9.64
C CYS A 153 4.92 -29.13 10.00
N SER A 154 4.80 -28.83 11.30
CA SER A 154 4.25 -27.59 11.82
C SER A 154 5.18 -26.40 11.59
N LYS A 155 4.71 -25.18 11.90
CA LYS A 155 5.52 -23.96 11.81
C LYS A 155 6.78 -24.04 12.69
N GLU A 156 6.63 -24.51 13.92
CA GLU A 156 7.69 -24.60 14.94
C GLU A 156 8.73 -25.65 14.54
N GLN A 157 8.28 -26.78 13.99
CA GLN A 157 9.16 -27.87 13.56
C GLN A 157 10.01 -27.49 12.35
N ILE A 158 9.48 -26.66 11.43
CA ILE A 158 10.25 -26.16 10.27
C ILE A 158 11.40 -25.25 10.72
N LEU A 159 11.16 -24.42 11.74
CA LEU A 159 12.17 -23.54 12.31
C LEU A 159 13.29 -24.33 12.98
N ASP A 160 12.93 -25.35 13.75
CA ASP A 160 13.90 -26.22 14.42
C ASP A 160 14.79 -26.92 13.40
N VAL A 161 14.22 -27.49 12.33
CA VAL A 161 14.96 -28.09 11.20
C VAL A 161 15.90 -27.06 10.54
N PHE A 162 15.42 -25.83 10.33
CA PHE A 162 16.20 -24.78 9.70
C PHE A 162 17.41 -24.36 10.53
N SER A 163 17.35 -24.43 11.87
CA SER A 163 18.49 -24.13 12.74
C SER A 163 19.71 -25.03 12.51
N ARG A 164 19.51 -26.24 11.94
CA ARG A 164 20.57 -27.19 11.62
C ARG A 164 21.08 -27.08 10.19
N TRP A 165 20.19 -26.78 9.25
CA TRP A 165 20.57 -26.69 7.84
C TRP A 165 21.32 -25.39 7.61
N SER A 166 22.60 -25.49 7.25
CA SER A 166 23.45 -24.36 6.88
C SER A 166 23.03 -23.79 5.52
N ILE A 167 21.85 -23.19 5.48
CA ILE A 167 21.34 -22.45 4.33
C ILE A 167 21.87 -21.03 4.49
N ILE A 168 22.75 -20.66 3.56
CA ILE A 168 23.49 -19.39 3.61
C ILE A 168 23.03 -18.41 2.53
N ASN A 169 22.32 -18.92 1.51
CA ASN A 169 21.80 -18.11 0.40
C ASN A 169 20.40 -18.55 -0.04
N VAL A 170 19.71 -17.68 -0.77
CA VAL A 170 18.34 -17.94 -1.26
C VAL A 170 18.34 -18.98 -2.38
N ASP A 171 19.41 -19.06 -3.17
CA ASP A 171 19.50 -19.99 -4.30
C ASP A 171 19.48 -21.46 -3.87
N GLN A 172 20.05 -21.78 -2.70
CA GLN A 172 19.93 -23.10 -2.07
C GLN A 172 18.49 -23.52 -1.76
N LEU A 173 17.54 -22.58 -1.67
CA LEU A 173 16.12 -22.88 -1.50
C LEU A 173 15.40 -23.16 -2.83
N ARG A 174 16.00 -22.88 -3.99
CA ARG A 174 15.37 -23.13 -5.29
C ARG A 174 15.12 -24.62 -5.54
N SER A 175 16.05 -25.47 -5.11
CA SER A 175 15.92 -26.94 -5.16
C SER A 175 14.91 -27.50 -4.14
N LEU A 176 14.39 -26.66 -3.24
CA LEU A 176 13.48 -27.04 -2.15
C LEU A 176 12.18 -26.20 -2.18
N PRO A 177 11.35 -26.29 -3.23
CA PRO A 177 10.24 -25.37 -3.46
C PRO A 177 9.17 -25.38 -2.36
N LEU A 178 8.89 -26.55 -1.76
CA LEU A 178 7.93 -26.66 -0.65
C LEU A 178 8.45 -25.98 0.62
N LEU A 179 9.77 -26.06 0.87
CA LEU A 179 10.40 -25.38 2.00
C LEU A 179 10.38 -23.88 1.80
N ARG A 180 10.76 -23.41 0.61
CA ARG A 180 10.69 -22.00 0.23
C ARG A 180 9.29 -21.45 0.43
N SER A 181 8.26 -22.14 -0.05
CA SER A 181 6.86 -21.73 0.11
C SER A 181 6.43 -21.64 1.58
N LYS A 182 6.74 -22.64 2.40
CA LYS A 182 6.42 -22.63 3.83
C LYS A 182 7.18 -21.55 4.61
N LEU A 183 8.46 -21.31 4.30
CA LEU A 183 9.25 -20.25 4.92
C LEU A 183 8.69 -18.86 4.60
N ILE A 184 8.33 -18.59 3.34
CA ILE A 184 7.66 -17.33 2.96
C ILE A 184 6.35 -17.14 3.75
N ALA A 185 5.58 -18.22 3.94
CA ALA A 185 4.30 -18.15 4.64
C ALA A 185 4.44 -17.90 6.15
N TYR A 186 5.44 -18.51 6.79
CA TYR A 186 5.53 -18.56 8.25
C TYR A 186 6.61 -17.66 8.87
N GLN A 187 7.70 -17.42 8.15
CA GLN A 187 8.91 -16.77 8.64
C GLN A 187 9.58 -15.93 7.53
N PRO A 188 8.90 -14.90 7.00
CA PRO A 188 9.43 -14.07 5.92
C PRO A 188 10.77 -13.41 6.29
N GLY A 189 11.00 -13.10 7.57
CA GLY A 189 12.26 -12.53 8.06
C GLY A 189 13.49 -13.40 7.82
N VAL A 190 13.35 -14.74 7.86
CA VAL A 190 14.47 -15.65 7.54
C VAL A 190 14.84 -15.55 6.07
N ILE A 191 13.85 -15.48 5.18
CA ILE A 191 14.11 -15.30 3.75
C ILE A 191 14.76 -13.95 3.48
N LEU A 192 14.33 -12.89 4.17
CA LEU A 192 14.94 -11.57 4.05
C LEU A 192 16.39 -11.56 4.53
N TYR A 193 16.70 -12.22 5.65
CA TYR A 193 18.07 -12.40 6.12
C TYR A 193 18.96 -13.12 5.07
N LEU A 194 18.44 -14.18 4.44
CA LEU A 194 19.17 -14.87 3.37
C LEU A 194 19.40 -13.96 2.15
N ILE A 195 18.43 -13.12 1.80
CA ILE A 195 18.61 -12.11 0.75
C ILE A 195 19.70 -11.11 1.15
N GLU A 196 19.72 -10.64 2.39
CA GLU A 196 20.79 -9.75 2.89
C GLU A 196 22.17 -10.42 2.82
N CYS A 197 22.25 -11.71 3.15
CA CYS A 197 23.48 -12.50 2.98
C CYS A 197 23.91 -12.58 1.51
N ASP A 198 22.97 -12.84 0.58
CA ASP A 198 23.26 -12.90 -0.85
C ASP A 198 23.81 -11.57 -1.36
N LEU A 199 23.21 -10.46 -0.94
CA LEU A 199 23.64 -9.12 -1.32
C LEU A 199 25.05 -8.82 -0.81
N LYS A 200 25.41 -9.24 0.41
CA LYS A 200 26.79 -9.11 0.92
C LYS A 200 27.83 -9.88 0.10
N LEU A 201 27.42 -10.98 -0.53
CA LEU A 201 28.29 -11.83 -1.35
C LEU A 201 28.32 -11.43 -2.83
N THR A 202 27.37 -10.60 -3.26
CA THR A 202 27.23 -10.15 -4.65
C THR A 202 28.09 -8.91 -4.90
N THR A 203 28.66 -8.76 -6.09
CA THR A 203 29.34 -7.50 -6.46
C THR A 203 28.32 -6.42 -6.79
N PHE A 204 28.63 -5.15 -6.48
CA PHE A 204 27.74 -4.00 -6.72
C PHE A 204 27.17 -3.94 -8.15
N GLU A 205 27.92 -4.38 -9.17
CA GLU A 205 27.46 -4.38 -10.56
C GLU A 205 26.35 -5.41 -10.84
N LYS A 206 26.24 -6.47 -10.04
CA LYS A 206 25.28 -7.57 -10.20
C LYS A 206 24.01 -7.37 -9.37
N PHE A 207 23.98 -6.34 -8.54
CA PHE A 207 22.87 -5.99 -7.66
C PHE A 207 21.55 -5.77 -8.40
N PRO A 208 21.46 -4.94 -9.46
CA PRO A 208 20.21 -4.72 -10.20
C PRO A 208 19.62 -6.04 -10.73
N ASN A 209 20.48 -6.88 -11.30
CA ASN A 209 20.08 -8.18 -11.82
C ASN A 209 19.54 -9.07 -10.70
N TYR A 210 20.15 -9.08 -9.52
CA TYR A 210 19.66 -9.88 -8.39
C TYR A 210 18.20 -9.55 -8.02
N PHE A 211 17.86 -8.26 -7.95
CA PHE A 211 16.51 -7.81 -7.63
C PHE A 211 15.50 -8.11 -8.74
N GLU A 212 15.91 -7.96 -10.01
CA GLU A 212 15.07 -8.33 -11.15
C GLU A 212 14.74 -9.83 -11.15
N HIS A 213 15.75 -10.68 -10.91
CA HIS A 213 15.57 -12.14 -10.84
C HIS A 213 14.72 -12.59 -9.64
N ASN A 214 14.64 -11.78 -8.58
CA ASN A 214 13.89 -12.11 -7.36
C ASN A 214 12.62 -11.27 -7.16
N HIS A 215 12.16 -10.53 -8.18
CA HIS A 215 11.05 -9.59 -8.04
C HIS A 215 9.75 -10.24 -7.54
N GLU A 216 9.41 -11.45 -7.99
CA GLU A 216 8.22 -12.20 -7.52
C GLU A 216 8.33 -12.56 -6.03
N LEU A 217 9.52 -12.99 -5.60
CA LEU A 217 9.79 -13.33 -4.21
C LEU A 217 9.65 -12.09 -3.32
N LEU A 218 10.26 -10.98 -3.72
CA LEU A 218 10.20 -9.71 -3.02
C LEU A 218 8.77 -9.15 -2.97
N SER A 219 7.97 -9.34 -4.03
CA SER A 219 6.55 -9.01 -4.04
C SER A 219 5.77 -9.79 -2.97
N LEU A 220 6.00 -11.10 -2.87
CA LEU A 220 5.36 -11.96 -1.87
C LEU A 220 5.78 -11.57 -0.44
N LEU A 221 7.06 -11.29 -0.23
CA LEU A 221 7.59 -10.84 1.05
C LEU A 221 7.04 -9.47 1.44
N GLY A 222 6.96 -8.52 0.51
CA GLY A 222 6.40 -7.18 0.74
C GLY A 222 4.94 -7.21 1.20
N LYS A 223 4.16 -8.21 0.77
CA LYS A 223 2.78 -8.43 1.28
C LYS A 223 2.73 -8.97 2.71
N LYS A 224 3.80 -9.60 3.19
CA LYS A 224 3.86 -10.27 4.51
C LYS A 224 4.60 -9.44 5.55
N ASP A 225 5.74 -8.87 5.19
CA ASP A 225 6.59 -8.03 6.04
C ASP A 225 7.11 -6.81 5.25
N PRO A 226 6.25 -5.80 5.00
CA PRO A 226 6.62 -4.63 4.20
C PRO A 226 7.76 -3.82 4.84
N LYS A 227 7.83 -3.78 6.18
CA LYS A 227 8.82 -3.00 6.93
C LYS A 227 10.24 -3.46 6.64
N SER A 228 10.48 -4.76 6.79
CA SER A 228 11.80 -5.35 6.57
C SER A 228 12.22 -5.27 5.11
N VAL A 229 11.28 -5.39 4.17
CA VAL A 229 11.56 -5.18 2.74
C VAL A 229 11.91 -3.73 2.42
N CYS A 230 11.24 -2.75 3.04
CA CYS A 230 11.63 -1.34 2.92
C CYS A 230 13.03 -1.09 3.46
N ARG A 231 13.42 -1.69 4.60
CA ARG A 231 14.79 -1.59 5.14
C ARG A 231 15.83 -2.18 4.22
N LEU A 232 15.53 -3.33 3.63
CA LEU A 232 16.39 -3.95 2.62
C LEU A 232 16.59 -3.01 1.42
N ALA A 233 15.52 -2.36 0.95
CA ALA A 233 15.57 -1.38 -0.13
C ALA A 233 16.34 -0.11 0.25
N ILE A 234 16.18 0.41 1.47
CA ILE A 234 16.95 1.54 1.98
C ILE A 234 18.44 1.19 2.00
N THR A 235 18.79 0.07 2.64
CA THR A 235 20.18 -0.42 2.73
C THR A 235 20.79 -0.54 1.34
N TYR A 236 20.03 -1.06 0.38
CA TYR A 236 20.40 -1.16 -1.02
C TYR A 236 20.64 0.21 -1.68
N LEU A 237 19.74 1.17 -1.50
CA LEU A 237 19.86 2.49 -2.11
C LEU A 237 21.01 3.29 -1.51
N THR A 238 21.20 3.25 -0.19
CA THR A 238 22.36 3.86 0.49
C THR A 238 23.67 3.27 -0.03
N GLN A 239 23.70 1.95 -0.28
CA GLN A 239 24.86 1.28 -0.87
C GLN A 239 25.10 1.64 -2.35
N LEU A 240 24.09 2.14 -3.06
CA LEU A 240 24.18 2.56 -4.47
C LEU A 240 24.34 4.07 -4.66
N GLU A 241 24.43 4.85 -3.58
CA GLU A 241 24.59 6.32 -3.66
C GLU A 241 25.84 6.73 -4.44
N ASP A 242 26.86 5.87 -4.55
CA ASP A 242 28.06 6.13 -5.35
C ASP A 242 27.88 6.01 -6.88
N GLN A 243 26.76 5.42 -7.37
CA GLN A 243 26.60 5.11 -8.80
C GLN A 243 25.43 5.80 -9.52
N GLN A 244 24.65 6.67 -8.85
CA GLN A 244 23.49 7.37 -9.45
C GLN A 244 22.46 6.44 -10.15
N ARG A 245 22.27 5.19 -9.69
CA ARG A 245 21.38 4.21 -10.38
C ARG A 245 20.03 3.95 -9.69
N SER A 246 19.09 3.53 -10.54
CA SER A 246 17.61 3.54 -10.41
C SER A 246 17.01 2.82 -9.21
N LEU A 247 15.79 3.26 -8.86
CA LEU A 247 14.90 2.60 -7.90
C LEU A 247 14.57 1.17 -8.39
N PRO A 248 14.71 0.11 -7.57
CA PRO A 248 14.44 -1.27 -8.00
C PRO A 248 13.02 -1.45 -8.57
N SER A 249 12.92 -2.15 -9.71
CA SER A 249 11.67 -2.41 -10.44
C SER A 249 10.56 -3.07 -9.59
N PHE A 250 10.92 -3.88 -8.59
CA PHE A 250 9.94 -4.52 -7.72
C PHE A 250 9.21 -3.53 -6.79
N ILE A 251 9.82 -2.40 -6.41
CA ILE A 251 9.17 -1.35 -5.61
C ILE A 251 8.15 -0.62 -6.47
N GLN A 252 8.51 -0.34 -7.74
CA GLN A 252 7.61 0.26 -8.74
C GLN A 252 6.39 -0.65 -8.99
N LEU A 253 6.60 -1.95 -9.18
CA LEU A 253 5.51 -2.90 -9.46
C LEU A 253 4.60 -3.17 -8.25
N ASN A 254 5.12 -3.05 -7.03
CA ASN A 254 4.39 -3.37 -5.80
C ASN A 254 3.98 -2.15 -4.97
N HIS A 255 4.08 -0.94 -5.55
CA HIS A 255 3.75 0.32 -4.89
C HIS A 255 2.40 0.22 -4.15
N LYS A 256 1.34 -0.27 -4.82
CA LYS A 256 -0.02 -0.41 -4.26
C LYS A 256 -0.08 -1.22 -2.96
N TYR A 257 0.82 -2.18 -2.74
CA TYR A 257 0.80 -3.07 -1.58
C TYR A 257 1.55 -2.51 -0.38
N TYR A 258 2.74 -1.91 -0.58
CA TYR A 258 3.45 -1.18 0.48
C TYR A 258 2.60 -0.04 1.05
N PHE A 259 1.72 0.52 0.21
CA PHE A 259 0.81 1.56 0.60
C PHE A 259 -0.33 1.10 1.52
N LYS A 260 -0.72 -0.18 1.57
CA LYS A 260 -1.85 -0.61 2.42
C LYS A 260 -1.54 -0.59 3.92
N LYS A 261 -0.25 -0.64 4.31
CA LYS A 261 0.27 -0.48 5.67
C LYS A 261 1.62 0.23 5.57
N VAL A 262 1.61 1.56 5.55
CA VAL A 262 2.81 2.39 5.37
C VAL A 262 3.73 2.21 6.59
N PRO A 263 4.90 1.56 6.49
CA PRO A 263 5.90 1.62 7.54
C PRO A 263 6.62 2.97 7.48
N ASP A 264 7.10 3.46 8.62
CA ASP A 264 7.87 4.71 8.71
C ASP A 264 9.08 4.72 7.77
N GLU A 265 9.67 3.55 7.54
CA GLU A 265 10.77 3.33 6.60
C GLU A 265 10.41 3.70 5.16
N MET A 266 9.12 3.75 4.79
CA MET A 266 8.73 4.23 3.45
C MET A 266 8.94 5.74 3.29
N ILE A 267 8.80 6.52 4.37
CA ILE A 267 9.08 7.97 4.36
C ILE A 267 10.58 8.17 4.17
N GLU A 268 11.40 7.42 4.91
CA GLU A 268 12.85 7.43 4.78
C GLU A 268 13.30 7.02 3.37
N LEU A 269 12.70 5.97 2.81
CA LEU A 269 12.96 5.51 1.45
C LEU A 269 12.65 6.60 0.41
N ILE A 270 11.48 7.25 0.51
CA ILE A 270 11.11 8.34 -0.40
C ILE A 270 12.09 9.51 -0.23
N THR A 271 12.42 9.85 1.01
CA THR A 271 13.34 10.94 1.36
C THR A 271 14.73 10.71 0.77
N LEU A 272 15.31 9.52 0.95
CA LEU A 272 16.60 9.11 0.38
C LEU A 272 16.61 9.14 -1.15
N VAL A 273 15.51 8.74 -1.79
CA VAL A 273 15.40 8.80 -3.24
C VAL A 273 15.31 10.26 -3.72
N THR A 274 14.74 11.16 -2.93
CA THR A 274 14.59 12.57 -3.28
C THR A 274 15.79 13.46 -2.92
N SER A 275 16.71 13.00 -2.07
CA SER A 275 17.74 13.86 -1.47
C SER A 275 18.95 14.14 -2.36
N SER A 276 19.22 13.31 -3.37
CA SER A 276 20.46 13.36 -4.15
C SER A 276 20.37 14.13 -5.48
N ASN A 277 19.44 15.08 -5.61
CA ASN A 277 19.12 15.76 -6.86
C ASN A 277 19.05 17.30 -6.68
N PRO A 278 19.16 18.10 -7.76
CA PRO A 278 18.96 19.55 -7.65
C PRO A 278 17.57 19.86 -7.06
N PRO A 279 17.44 20.93 -6.25
CA PRO A 279 16.21 21.28 -5.57
C PRO A 279 15.00 21.28 -6.51
N GLY A 280 13.95 20.52 -6.15
CA GLY A 280 12.71 20.45 -6.93
C GLY A 280 12.63 19.33 -7.98
N THR A 281 13.60 18.42 -8.04
CA THR A 281 13.49 17.22 -8.90
C THR A 281 13.45 15.93 -8.06
N ILE A 282 12.37 15.16 -8.19
CA ILE A 282 12.37 13.77 -7.69
C ILE A 282 13.33 12.98 -8.57
N LYS A 283 14.37 12.40 -7.98
CA LYS A 283 15.19 11.42 -8.69
C LYS A 283 14.26 10.34 -9.24
N TYR A 284 14.28 10.19 -10.56
CA TYR A 284 13.46 9.23 -11.28
C TYR A 284 11.95 9.54 -11.35
N GLN A 285 11.51 10.80 -11.39
CA GLN A 285 10.09 11.18 -11.58
C GLN A 285 9.38 10.39 -12.72
N GLY A 286 10.08 10.09 -13.82
CA GLY A 286 9.56 9.25 -14.93
C GLY A 286 9.42 7.75 -14.63
N LEU A 287 9.94 7.26 -13.50
CA LEU A 287 9.81 5.88 -13.03
C LEU A 287 8.68 5.69 -11.99
N TRP A 288 7.99 6.77 -11.61
CA TRP A 288 6.79 6.74 -10.76
C TRP A 288 5.50 6.86 -11.58
N SER A 289 5.59 7.28 -12.84
CA SER A 289 4.51 7.25 -13.82
C SER A 289 4.44 5.87 -14.49
N ASN A 290 3.23 5.34 -14.70
CA ASN A 290 2.99 4.01 -15.30
C ASN A 290 3.30 3.94 -16.81
N GLY A 291 4.48 4.41 -17.25
CA GLY A 291 4.97 4.21 -18.62
C GLY A 291 4.17 4.88 -19.74
N THR A 292 3.14 5.67 -19.43
CA THR A 292 2.39 6.45 -20.42
C THR A 292 2.98 7.86 -20.52
N THR A 293 3.11 8.35 -21.75
CA THR A 293 3.71 9.63 -22.16
C THR A 293 3.04 10.89 -21.58
N ASP A 294 1.98 10.74 -20.80
CA ASP A 294 1.44 11.83 -19.99
C ASP A 294 2.14 11.80 -18.63
N ILE A 295 2.85 12.89 -18.33
CA ILE A 295 3.46 13.16 -17.02
C ILE A 295 2.32 13.22 -15.99
N GLU A 296 1.88 12.07 -15.50
CA GLU A 296 1.03 12.05 -14.32
C GLU A 296 1.88 12.57 -13.15
N PRO A 297 1.42 13.64 -12.49
CA PRO A 297 2.12 14.19 -11.35
C PRO A 297 2.22 13.13 -10.26
N PHE A 298 3.38 13.06 -9.61
CA PHE A 298 3.65 12.15 -8.49
C PHE A 298 2.43 12.03 -7.56
N ALA A 299 1.74 10.88 -7.63
CA ALA A 299 0.54 10.63 -6.86
C ALA A 299 0.93 9.94 -5.56
N PHE A 300 0.83 10.67 -4.46
CA PHE A 300 1.02 10.04 -3.16
C PHE A 300 -0.03 8.95 -2.92
N PRO A 301 0.28 7.98 -2.06
CA PRO A 301 -0.64 6.88 -1.81
C PRO A 301 -1.89 7.35 -1.08
N ARG A 302 -3.07 6.98 -1.57
CA ARG A 302 -4.37 7.30 -0.95
C ARG A 302 -4.54 6.82 0.50
N SER A 303 -3.66 5.95 0.95
CA SER A 303 -3.64 5.32 2.27
C SER A 303 -2.69 5.99 3.26
N PHE A 304 -1.92 7.00 2.83
CA PHE A 304 -1.16 7.82 3.77
C PHE A 304 -2.14 8.50 4.73
N SER A 305 -1.87 8.36 6.04
CA SER A 305 -2.54 9.21 7.01
C SER A 305 -1.97 10.63 6.91
N LEU A 306 -2.70 11.58 7.48
CA LEU A 306 -2.26 12.96 7.63
C LEU A 306 -0.86 13.08 8.24
N ASP A 307 -0.55 12.26 9.23
CA ASP A 307 0.75 12.24 9.91
C ASP A 307 1.88 11.80 8.97
N HIS A 308 1.65 10.79 8.12
CA HIS A 308 2.63 10.37 7.12
C HIS A 308 2.93 11.48 6.12
N TYR A 309 1.88 12.21 5.70
CA TYR A 309 2.04 13.36 4.81
C TYR A 309 2.83 14.49 5.46
N LEU A 310 2.56 14.81 6.72
CA LEU A 310 3.31 15.81 7.48
C LEU A 310 4.77 15.40 7.64
N ARG A 311 5.04 14.15 8.05
CA ARG A 311 6.41 13.66 8.24
C ARG A 311 7.21 13.63 6.94
N LEU A 312 6.61 13.22 5.84
CA LEU A 312 7.23 13.28 4.52
C LEU A 312 7.43 14.73 4.07
N PHE A 313 6.47 15.60 4.33
CA PHE A 313 6.60 17.04 4.10
C PHE A 313 7.81 17.63 4.85
N PHE A 314 7.98 17.34 6.15
CA PHE A 314 9.13 17.81 6.94
C PHE A 314 10.43 17.24 6.43
N ALA A 315 10.49 15.94 6.18
CA ALA A 315 11.68 15.28 5.66
C ALA A 315 12.17 15.92 4.34
N LEU A 316 11.24 16.27 3.44
CA LEU A 316 11.57 16.95 2.18
C LEU A 316 11.91 18.44 2.36
N TYR A 317 11.23 19.12 3.29
CA TYR A 317 11.42 20.55 3.55
C TYR A 317 12.76 20.84 4.24
N ASP A 318 13.12 20.06 5.25
CA ASP A 318 14.31 20.21 6.10
C ASP A 318 15.60 19.88 5.35
N GLN A 319 15.55 18.94 4.40
CA GLN A 319 16.72 18.57 3.60
C GLN A 319 17.04 19.57 2.48
N GLY A 320 16.20 20.60 2.28
CA GLY A 320 16.43 21.63 1.24
C GLY A 320 16.30 21.09 -0.20
N CYS A 321 15.87 19.85 -0.38
CA CYS A 321 15.83 19.16 -1.66
C CYS A 321 14.65 19.60 -2.55
N TRP A 322 13.73 20.42 -2.03
CA TRP A 322 12.55 20.89 -2.75
C TRP A 322 12.37 22.41 -2.58
N SER A 323 12.11 23.10 -3.69
CA SER A 323 11.71 24.50 -3.62
C SER A 323 10.33 24.64 -2.99
N THR A 324 10.07 25.79 -2.40
CA THR A 324 8.79 26.16 -1.80
C THR A 324 7.63 25.94 -2.80
N ASN A 325 7.85 26.18 -4.09
CA ASN A 325 6.84 26.02 -5.14
C ASN A 325 6.48 24.55 -5.37
N HIS A 326 7.45 23.64 -5.32
CA HIS A 326 7.20 22.19 -5.41
C HIS A 326 6.52 21.66 -4.15
N THR A 327 6.92 22.18 -3.00
CA THR A 327 6.34 21.85 -1.70
C THR A 327 4.85 22.23 -1.65
N ILE A 328 4.48 23.40 -2.20
CA ILE A 328 3.09 23.82 -2.27
C ILE A 328 2.30 23.00 -3.31
N ARG A 329 2.93 22.50 -4.39
CA ARG A 329 2.28 21.53 -5.29
C ARG A 329 1.93 20.23 -4.58
N LEU A 330 2.80 19.71 -3.71
CA LEU A 330 2.48 18.53 -2.88
C LEU A 330 1.29 18.84 -1.97
N LEU A 331 1.32 19.98 -1.26
CA LEU A 331 0.19 20.43 -0.44
C LEU A 331 -1.12 20.54 -1.24
N ARG A 332 -1.06 21.01 -2.49
CA ARG A 332 -2.23 21.04 -3.40
C ARG A 332 -2.78 19.64 -3.65
N TYR A 333 -1.95 18.63 -3.89
CA TYR A 333 -2.43 17.25 -4.04
C TYR A 333 -3.13 16.73 -2.78
N LEU A 334 -2.57 17.01 -1.60
CA LEU A 334 -3.17 16.62 -0.31
C LEU A 334 -4.54 17.27 -0.07
N ILE A 335 -4.66 18.54 -0.46
CA ILE A 335 -5.91 19.30 -0.36
C ILE A 335 -6.90 18.86 -1.46
N GLN A 336 -6.40 18.47 -2.64
CA GLN A 336 -7.19 18.01 -3.79
C GLN A 336 -7.79 16.62 -3.61
N ASP A 337 -7.08 15.66 -3.06
CA ASP A 337 -7.61 14.28 -2.91
C ASP A 337 -8.74 14.22 -1.85
N ASN A 338 -8.73 15.18 -0.91
CA ASN A 338 -9.85 15.40 0.01
C ASN A 338 -11.09 16.02 -0.64
N LYS A 339 -11.07 16.43 -1.92
CA LYS A 339 -12.17 17.21 -2.56
C LYS A 339 -13.46 16.45 -2.83
N ARG A 340 -13.59 15.17 -2.45
CA ARG A 340 -14.81 14.40 -2.77
C ARG A 340 -16.07 14.79 -1.97
N ASP A 341 -15.95 15.56 -0.88
CA ASP A 341 -17.12 16.19 -0.23
C ASP A 341 -16.74 17.51 0.47
N LYS A 342 -17.32 18.63 0.02
CA LYS A 342 -16.95 19.98 0.47
C LYS A 342 -18.10 20.71 1.17
N GLY A 343 -18.43 20.25 2.37
CA GLY A 343 -19.21 21.03 3.34
C GLY A 343 -18.42 22.24 3.89
N LEU A 344 -19.13 23.25 4.40
CA LEU A 344 -18.56 24.44 5.06
C LEU A 344 -17.50 24.09 6.13
N LEU A 345 -17.79 23.09 6.96
CA LEU A 345 -16.89 22.61 8.00
C LEU A 345 -15.56 22.09 7.43
N ASN A 346 -15.60 21.46 6.26
CA ASN A 346 -14.41 20.90 5.62
C ASN A 346 -13.53 22.00 5.02
N VAL A 347 -14.11 23.09 4.51
CA VAL A 347 -13.35 24.25 3.99
C VAL A 347 -12.59 24.95 5.12
N ARG A 348 -13.29 25.27 6.23
CA ARG A 348 -12.66 25.88 7.42
C ARG A 348 -11.58 24.99 8.01
N LYS A 349 -11.85 23.68 8.16
CA LYS A 349 -10.86 22.71 8.65
C LYS A 349 -9.62 22.65 7.76
N ARG A 350 -9.77 22.73 6.42
CA ARG A 350 -8.61 22.74 5.49
C ARG A 350 -7.77 23.99 5.63
N ARG A 351 -8.39 25.18 5.65
CA ARG A 351 -7.65 26.44 5.79
C ARG A 351 -6.92 26.50 7.13
N LYS A 352 -7.67 26.19 8.21
CA LYS A 352 -7.11 26.09 9.56
C LYS A 352 -6.00 25.06 9.63
N TRP A 353 -6.16 23.91 8.98
CA TRP A 353 -5.14 22.86 8.97
C TRP A 353 -3.84 23.32 8.28
N LEU A 354 -3.91 23.93 7.10
CA LEU A 354 -2.71 24.40 6.41
C LEU A 354 -1.97 25.47 7.22
N VAL A 355 -2.70 26.48 7.70
CA VAL A 355 -2.10 27.61 8.41
C VAL A 355 -1.69 27.22 9.83
N ASP A 356 -2.60 26.69 10.64
CA ASP A 356 -2.33 26.45 12.05
C ASP A 356 -1.49 25.19 12.28
N ILE A 357 -1.76 24.12 11.54
CA ILE A 357 -1.09 22.83 11.78
C ILE A 357 0.20 22.76 10.96
N VAL A 358 0.13 22.88 9.63
CA VAL A 358 1.34 22.71 8.80
C VAL A 358 2.32 23.85 9.04
N ILE A 359 1.90 25.10 8.85
CA ILE A 359 2.80 26.26 8.89
C ILE A 359 3.13 26.66 10.32
N ASN A 360 2.14 27.02 11.13
CA ASN A 360 2.39 27.61 12.45
C ASN A 360 2.96 26.58 13.44
N LYS A 361 2.33 25.41 13.56
CA LYS A 361 2.72 24.42 14.57
C LYS A 361 3.99 23.68 14.23
N HIS A 362 4.22 23.37 12.96
CA HIS A 362 5.29 22.42 12.60
C HIS A 362 6.46 23.04 11.81
N ILE A 363 6.27 24.04 10.93
CA ILE A 363 7.39 24.74 10.26
C ILE A 363 7.89 25.93 11.08
N GLY A 364 6.94 26.65 11.68
CA GLY A 364 7.14 28.02 12.16
C GLY A 364 6.84 29.02 11.05
N LYS A 365 5.95 29.98 11.36
CA LYS A 365 5.48 31.00 10.41
C LYS A 365 6.62 31.83 9.82
N GLU A 366 7.60 32.19 10.64
CA GLU A 366 8.74 33.02 10.27
C GLU A 366 9.65 32.28 9.27
N ASN A 367 10.08 31.06 9.60
CA ASN A 367 10.88 30.21 8.72
C ASN A 367 10.20 29.97 7.37
N PHE A 368 8.90 29.67 7.40
CA PHE A 368 8.13 29.47 6.17
C PHE A 368 8.09 30.74 5.32
N THR A 369 7.84 31.90 5.95
CA THR A 369 7.78 33.19 5.25
C THR A 369 9.14 33.55 4.66
N GLU A 370 10.24 33.42 5.41
CA GLU A 370 11.59 33.72 4.92
C GLU A 370 11.92 32.89 3.66
N LYS A 371 11.66 31.58 3.71
CA LYS A 371 11.91 30.69 2.57
C LYS A 371 10.98 31.02 1.39
N LEU A 372 9.72 31.33 1.66
CA LEU A 372 8.74 31.76 0.65
C LEU A 372 9.19 33.04 -0.04
N LEU A 373 9.69 34.03 0.68
CA LEU A 373 10.20 35.27 0.10
C LEU A 373 11.45 35.03 -0.76
N ARG A 374 12.29 34.06 -0.38
CA ARG A 374 13.51 33.72 -1.11
C ARG A 374 13.25 33.00 -2.44
N GLU A 375 12.23 32.13 -2.48
CA GLU A 375 12.02 31.18 -3.58
C GLU A 375 10.70 31.36 -4.34
N GLY A 376 9.73 32.09 -3.78
CA GLY A 376 8.39 32.25 -4.32
C GLY A 376 8.32 33.14 -5.56
N ASP A 377 7.33 32.86 -6.41
CA ASP A 377 7.08 33.56 -7.67
C ASP A 377 5.58 33.85 -7.88
N GLU A 378 5.21 34.41 -9.04
CA GLU A 378 3.80 34.66 -9.37
C GLU A 378 2.96 33.37 -9.44
N ALA A 379 3.53 32.28 -9.94
CA ALA A 379 2.84 30.98 -9.97
C ALA A 379 2.51 30.48 -8.55
N THR A 380 3.35 30.83 -7.58
CA THR A 380 3.14 30.54 -6.15
C THR A 380 1.98 31.35 -5.57
N LEU A 381 1.86 32.63 -5.96
CA LEU A 381 0.73 33.47 -5.57
C LEU A 381 -0.60 32.93 -6.10
N GLU A 382 -0.63 32.46 -7.35
CA GLU A 382 -1.83 31.84 -7.94
C GLU A 382 -2.23 30.56 -7.21
N LEU A 383 -1.25 29.75 -6.83
CA LEU A 383 -1.45 28.49 -6.12
C LEU A 383 -2.04 28.69 -4.72
N LEU A 384 -1.71 29.81 -4.08
CA LEU A 384 -2.09 30.15 -2.71
C LEU A 384 -3.11 31.29 -2.63
N ALA A 385 -3.76 31.65 -3.73
CA ALA A 385 -4.62 32.83 -3.81
C ALA A 385 -5.76 32.87 -2.76
N GLU A 386 -6.11 31.75 -2.14
CA GLU A 386 -7.14 31.67 -1.08
C GLU A 386 -6.60 31.97 0.33
N TYR A 387 -5.28 32.18 0.46
CA TYR A 387 -4.54 32.27 1.72
C TYR A 387 -3.78 33.61 1.80
N ALA A 388 -4.51 34.71 1.98
CA ALA A 388 -3.91 36.04 2.08
C ALA A 388 -2.83 36.14 3.18
N GLU A 389 -2.93 35.34 4.26
CA GLU A 389 -1.89 35.21 5.30
C GLU A 389 -0.51 34.85 4.76
N ILE A 390 -0.50 34.07 3.67
CA ILE A 390 0.71 33.55 3.04
C ILE A 390 1.08 34.40 1.83
N THR A 391 0.10 34.82 1.02
CA THR A 391 0.37 35.52 -0.24
C THR A 391 0.66 37.01 -0.06
N THR A 392 0.18 37.64 1.01
CA THR A 392 0.42 39.08 1.25
C THR A 392 1.90 39.41 1.36
N PRO A 393 2.71 38.73 2.22
CA PRO A 393 4.14 39.00 2.31
C PRO A 393 4.87 38.80 0.97
N LEU A 394 4.56 37.70 0.26
CA LEU A 394 5.19 37.39 -1.02
C LEU A 394 4.86 38.43 -2.10
N SER A 395 3.60 38.84 -2.22
CA SER A 395 3.20 39.85 -3.21
C SER A 395 3.83 41.23 -2.94
N LEU A 396 3.92 41.65 -1.67
CA LEU A 396 4.61 42.88 -1.27
C LEU A 396 6.09 42.82 -1.65
N HIS A 397 6.73 41.68 -1.39
CA HIS A 397 8.12 41.47 -1.75
C HIS A 397 8.34 41.53 -3.27
N LEU A 398 7.52 40.83 -4.07
CA LEU A 398 7.61 40.86 -5.53
C LEU A 398 7.39 42.28 -6.08
N ILE A 399 6.39 43.02 -5.57
CA ILE A 399 6.19 44.44 -5.94
C ILE A 399 7.47 45.24 -5.66
N SER A 400 8.04 45.12 -4.45
CA SER A 400 9.23 45.87 -4.05
C SER A 400 10.45 45.54 -4.93
N GLN A 401 10.68 44.27 -5.25
CA GLN A 401 11.79 43.85 -6.12
C GLN A 401 11.66 44.40 -7.53
N ILE A 402 10.44 44.42 -8.09
CA ILE A 402 10.19 44.91 -9.46
C ILE A 402 10.25 46.45 -9.50
N GLU A 403 9.78 47.13 -8.45
CA GLU A 403 9.89 48.58 -8.31
C GLU A 403 11.34 49.05 -8.21
N MET A 404 12.20 48.33 -7.46
CA MET A 404 13.63 48.62 -7.42
C MET A 404 14.28 48.54 -8.81
N LYS A 405 13.74 47.70 -9.69
CA LYS A 405 14.19 47.57 -11.09
C LYS A 405 13.52 48.59 -12.03
N LYS A 406 12.70 49.52 -11.52
CA LYS A 406 11.92 50.54 -12.26
C LYS A 406 11.05 49.99 -13.40
N ASN A 407 10.63 48.73 -13.32
CA ASN A 407 9.99 48.00 -14.42
C ASN A 407 8.50 47.70 -14.21
N LEU A 408 7.87 48.19 -13.14
CA LEU A 408 6.48 47.83 -12.82
C LEU A 408 5.47 48.75 -13.52
N SER A 409 4.71 48.21 -14.47
CA SER A 409 3.52 48.91 -14.99
C SER A 409 2.39 48.95 -13.95
N HIS A 410 1.55 49.98 -13.97
CA HIS A 410 0.37 50.07 -13.10
C HIS A 410 -0.52 48.82 -13.18
N LYS A 411 -0.59 48.16 -14.35
CA LYS A 411 -1.34 46.92 -14.56
C LYS A 411 -0.77 45.74 -13.78
N GLN A 412 0.55 45.54 -13.85
CA GLN A 412 1.23 44.47 -13.11
C GLN A 412 1.08 44.69 -11.60
N ARG A 413 1.16 45.95 -11.15
CA ARG A 413 0.92 46.29 -9.75
C ARG A 413 -0.47 45.87 -9.30
N ILE A 414 -1.51 46.23 -10.05
CA ILE A 414 -2.89 45.82 -9.73
C ILE A 414 -3.05 44.30 -9.75
N SER A 415 -2.40 43.61 -10.70
CA SER A 415 -2.40 42.15 -10.76
C SER A 415 -1.80 41.51 -9.51
N LEU A 416 -0.71 42.06 -8.97
CA LEU A 416 -0.07 41.54 -7.75
C LEU A 416 -0.85 41.89 -6.47
N LEU A 417 -1.46 43.09 -6.41
CA LEU A 417 -2.28 43.51 -5.27
C LEU A 417 -3.46 42.58 -5.00
N ARG A 418 -3.97 41.86 -6.01
CA ARG A 418 -5.08 40.90 -5.84
C ARG A 418 -4.80 39.78 -4.84
N HIS A 419 -3.53 39.55 -4.50
CA HIS A 419 -3.08 38.51 -3.57
C HIS A 419 -2.82 39.03 -2.15
N GLN A 420 -3.19 40.28 -1.85
CA GLN A 420 -3.02 40.88 -0.52
C GLN A 420 -4.32 40.88 0.29
N PHE A 421 -4.18 41.02 1.61
CA PHE A 421 -5.30 41.38 2.47
C PHE A 421 -5.86 42.75 2.10
N LEU A 422 -7.18 42.82 1.91
CA LEU A 422 -7.84 44.10 1.68
C LEU A 422 -7.89 44.89 3.00
N THR A 423 -7.11 45.97 3.06
CA THR A 423 -7.25 47.04 4.06
C THR A 423 -7.86 48.28 3.41
N ASP A 424 -8.22 49.27 4.22
CA ASP A 424 -8.73 50.55 3.68
C ASP A 424 -7.67 51.27 2.85
N GLU A 425 -6.40 51.23 3.27
CA GLU A 425 -5.28 51.79 2.52
C GLU A 425 -5.08 51.06 1.19
N LEU A 426 -5.12 49.72 1.21
CA LEU A 426 -4.97 48.92 0.00
C LEU A 426 -6.13 49.15 -0.97
N PHE A 427 -7.34 49.29 -0.44
CA PHE A 427 -8.52 49.63 -1.23
C PHE A 427 -8.34 50.99 -1.91
N GLN A 428 -7.92 52.03 -1.19
CA GLN A 428 -7.67 53.35 -1.78
C GLN A 428 -6.52 53.34 -2.79
N GLN A 429 -5.45 52.59 -2.51
CA GLN A 429 -4.34 52.40 -3.44
C GLN A 429 -4.83 51.73 -4.73
N PHE A 430 -5.63 50.68 -4.61
CA PHE A 430 -6.24 50.00 -5.75
C PHE A 430 -7.10 50.97 -6.55
N LEU A 431 -7.98 51.72 -5.90
CA LEU A 431 -8.85 52.70 -6.58
C LEU A 431 -8.06 53.79 -7.32
N THR A 432 -6.96 54.24 -6.72
CA THR A 432 -6.08 55.27 -7.31
C THR A 432 -5.43 54.74 -8.58
N LEU A 433 -4.81 53.55 -8.50
CA LEU A 433 -4.20 52.88 -9.65
C LEU A 433 -5.23 52.53 -10.71
N PHE A 434 -6.40 52.05 -10.29
CA PHE A 434 -7.51 51.73 -11.16
C PHE A 434 -7.95 52.98 -11.93
N ASN A 435 -8.21 54.12 -11.27
CA ASN A 435 -8.64 55.35 -11.94
C ASN A 435 -7.60 55.85 -12.97
N GLN A 436 -6.31 55.64 -12.73
CA GLN A 436 -5.24 56.04 -13.66
C GLN A 436 -5.23 55.21 -14.96
N ILE A 437 -5.70 53.96 -14.92
CA ILE A 437 -5.67 53.06 -16.08
C ILE A 437 -7.05 52.70 -16.63
N SER A 438 -8.13 52.98 -15.90
CA SER A 438 -9.48 52.49 -16.20
C SER A 438 -10.27 53.34 -17.18
N SER A 439 -9.65 54.29 -17.89
CA SER A 439 -10.31 55.01 -18.98
C SER A 439 -10.75 54.06 -20.12
N ASN A 440 -10.01 52.97 -20.33
CA ASN A 440 -10.32 51.93 -21.31
C ASN A 440 -11.21 50.81 -20.71
N PRO A 441 -12.36 50.48 -21.32
CA PRO A 441 -13.24 49.39 -20.90
C PRO A 441 -12.56 48.02 -20.75
N THR A 442 -11.59 47.67 -21.62
CA THR A 442 -10.87 46.39 -21.57
C THR A 442 -10.07 46.23 -20.27
N TYR A 443 -9.57 47.32 -19.71
CA TYR A 443 -8.89 47.29 -18.42
C TYR A 443 -9.89 47.16 -17.26
N ARG A 444 -11.06 47.79 -17.35
CA ARG A 444 -12.10 47.65 -16.33
C ARG A 444 -12.60 46.21 -16.23
N GLU A 445 -12.78 45.57 -17.38
CA GLU A 445 -13.12 44.15 -17.52
C GLU A 445 -12.13 43.23 -16.77
N GLN A 446 -10.83 43.53 -16.88
CA GLN A 446 -9.77 42.73 -16.23
C GLN A 446 -9.60 43.02 -14.74
N PHE A 447 -9.79 44.27 -14.30
CA PHE A 447 -9.41 44.69 -12.95
C PHE A 447 -10.54 44.68 -11.91
N PHE A 448 -11.81 44.72 -12.30
CA PHE A 448 -12.91 44.52 -11.34
C PHE A 448 -12.88 43.15 -10.66
N PRO A 449 -12.64 42.03 -11.38
CA PRO A 449 -12.44 40.74 -10.73
C PRO A 449 -11.24 40.73 -9.78
N ALA A 450 -10.14 41.40 -10.12
CA ALA A 450 -8.95 41.46 -9.28
C ALA A 450 -9.21 42.14 -7.91
N LEU A 451 -10.03 43.20 -7.88
CA LEU A 451 -10.41 43.85 -6.63
C LEU A 451 -11.26 42.94 -5.73
N LEU A 452 -12.24 42.25 -6.33
CA LEU A 452 -13.07 41.31 -5.60
C LEU A 452 -12.25 40.11 -5.11
N GLN A 453 -11.32 39.61 -5.91
CA GLN A 453 -10.40 38.55 -5.52
C GLN A 453 -9.55 38.95 -4.31
N CYS A 454 -9.04 40.19 -4.28
CA CYS A 454 -8.33 40.74 -3.12
C CYS A 454 -9.19 40.69 -1.85
N ALA A 455 -10.44 41.16 -1.95
CA ALA A 455 -11.39 41.14 -0.84
C ALA A 455 -11.68 39.71 -0.37
N VAL A 456 -11.95 38.79 -1.29
CA VAL A 456 -12.25 37.37 -1.01
C VAL A 456 -11.06 36.65 -0.40
N SER A 457 -9.84 37.06 -0.73
CA SER A 457 -8.62 36.49 -0.15
C SER A 457 -8.50 36.84 1.34
N SER A 458 -9.03 38.00 1.76
CA SER A 458 -9.07 38.43 3.16
C SER A 458 -10.11 37.67 4.00
N ASP A 459 -9.94 37.61 5.32
CA ASP A 459 -10.90 36.96 6.24
C ASP A 459 -12.10 37.82 6.64
N GLN A 460 -12.19 39.05 6.11
CA GLN A 460 -13.18 40.03 6.54
C GLN A 460 -14.35 40.13 5.56
N SER A 461 -15.52 39.58 5.95
CA SER A 461 -16.76 39.67 5.17
C SER A 461 -17.16 41.12 4.85
N GLU A 462 -16.90 42.05 5.77
CA GLU A 462 -17.14 43.49 5.60
C GLU A 462 -16.41 44.09 4.39
N GLN A 463 -15.16 43.65 4.13
CA GLN A 463 -14.37 44.12 3.01
C GLN A 463 -14.96 43.67 1.67
N VAL A 464 -15.48 42.44 1.63
CA VAL A 464 -16.22 41.92 0.47
C VAL A 464 -17.49 42.73 0.25
N THR A 465 -18.24 43.05 1.32
CA THR A 465 -19.42 43.90 1.24
C THR A 465 -19.10 45.28 0.71
N LYS A 466 -18.02 45.89 1.21
CA LYS A 466 -17.54 47.21 0.77
C LYS A 466 -17.22 47.22 -0.72
N VAL A 467 -16.48 46.22 -1.20
CA VAL A 467 -16.16 46.08 -2.64
C VAL A 467 -17.42 45.87 -3.46
N PHE A 468 -18.34 44.98 -3.05
CA PHE A 468 -19.57 44.77 -3.80
C PHE A 468 -20.45 46.02 -3.88
N ARG A 469 -20.56 46.79 -2.80
CA ARG A 469 -21.30 48.07 -2.82
C ARG A 469 -20.66 49.06 -3.78
N TRP A 470 -19.34 49.19 -3.75
CA TRP A 470 -18.62 50.06 -4.69
C TRP A 470 -18.81 49.63 -6.15
N ILE A 471 -18.76 48.33 -6.43
CA ILE A 471 -19.01 47.77 -7.78
C ILE A 471 -20.44 48.07 -8.21
N ARG A 472 -21.44 47.79 -7.36
CA ARG A 472 -22.87 48.06 -7.61
C ARG A 472 -23.09 49.51 -8.02
N ASP A 473 -22.56 50.45 -7.25
CA ASP A 473 -22.79 51.88 -7.47
C ASP A 473 -22.23 52.32 -8.84
N ARG A 474 -21.11 51.74 -9.28
CA ARG A 474 -20.52 52.00 -10.61
C ARG A 474 -21.22 51.25 -11.75
N PHE A 475 -21.76 50.06 -11.50
CA PHE A 475 -22.41 49.22 -12.51
C PHE A 475 -23.62 49.90 -13.15
N THR A 476 -24.25 50.85 -12.45
CA THR A 476 -25.32 51.71 -12.98
C THR A 476 -24.96 52.38 -14.30
N ASN A 477 -23.68 52.69 -14.53
CA ASN A 477 -23.20 53.38 -15.74
C ASN A 477 -22.18 52.58 -16.57
N GLU A 478 -21.88 51.34 -16.20
CA GLU A 478 -20.83 50.54 -16.86
C GLU A 478 -21.31 49.87 -18.16
N ARG A 479 -20.38 49.46 -19.04
CA ARG A 479 -20.69 48.75 -20.29
C ARG A 479 -20.97 47.26 -20.05
N LEU A 480 -21.86 46.68 -20.88
CA LEU A 480 -22.27 45.27 -20.79
C LEU A 480 -21.10 44.26 -20.72
N PRO A 481 -20.04 44.33 -21.56
CA PRO A 481 -18.95 43.34 -21.52
C PRO A 481 -18.21 43.29 -20.18
N VAL A 482 -18.05 44.45 -19.53
CA VAL A 482 -17.39 44.55 -18.21
C VAL A 482 -18.24 43.86 -17.13
N ILE A 483 -19.56 44.02 -17.22
CA ILE A 483 -20.53 43.41 -16.32
C ILE A 483 -20.58 41.89 -16.53
N GLU A 484 -20.59 41.43 -17.78
CA GLU A 484 -20.55 40.00 -18.11
C GLU A 484 -19.26 39.33 -17.64
N ALA A 485 -18.10 39.99 -17.79
CA ALA A 485 -16.84 39.49 -17.27
C ALA A 485 -16.83 39.38 -15.74
N PHE A 486 -17.42 40.36 -15.05
CA PHE A 486 -17.60 40.29 -13.60
C PHE A 486 -18.51 39.13 -13.19
N LEU A 487 -19.66 38.95 -13.85
CA LEU A 487 -20.59 37.85 -13.57
C LEU A 487 -19.95 36.48 -13.84
N THR A 488 -19.20 36.36 -14.93
CA THR A 488 -18.44 35.15 -15.25
C THR A 488 -17.40 34.86 -14.17
N SER A 489 -16.76 35.91 -13.64
CA SER A 489 -15.81 35.79 -12.54
C SER A 489 -16.46 35.34 -11.23
N LEU A 490 -17.73 35.68 -10.99
CA LEU A 490 -18.44 35.21 -9.79
C LEU A 490 -18.49 33.67 -9.72
N ALA A 491 -18.78 33.02 -10.85
CA ALA A 491 -18.82 31.56 -10.94
C ALA A 491 -17.44 30.90 -10.80
N SER A 492 -16.35 31.62 -11.13
CA SER A 492 -14.99 31.08 -11.09
C SER A 492 -14.33 31.18 -9.71
N TYR A 493 -14.93 31.89 -8.76
CA TYR A 493 -14.41 31.95 -7.39
C TYR A 493 -14.51 30.60 -6.66
N ASN A 494 -13.67 30.47 -5.65
CA ASN A 494 -13.52 29.25 -4.88
C ASN A 494 -14.75 28.90 -4.00
N ASP A 495 -14.71 27.71 -3.40
CA ASP A 495 -15.78 27.25 -2.51
C ASP A 495 -15.92 28.16 -1.28
N ARG A 496 -14.82 28.78 -0.84
CA ARG A 496 -14.83 29.70 0.30
C ARG A 496 -15.73 30.90 0.04
N PHE A 497 -15.63 31.54 -1.12
CA PHE A 497 -16.54 32.63 -1.50
C PHE A 497 -18.00 32.17 -1.43
N HIS A 498 -18.31 31.05 -2.10
CA HIS A 498 -19.68 30.55 -2.25
C HIS A 498 -20.29 29.97 -0.98
N LEU A 499 -19.47 29.44 -0.06
CA LEU A 499 -19.92 28.77 1.16
C LEU A 499 -19.78 29.64 2.42
N GLU A 500 -18.78 30.53 2.49
CA GLU A 500 -18.51 31.33 3.69
C GLU A 500 -18.90 32.80 3.54
N LEU A 501 -18.63 33.44 2.39
CA LEU A 501 -18.73 34.90 2.25
C LEU A 501 -20.04 35.35 1.60
N LEU A 502 -20.54 34.58 0.64
CA LEU A 502 -21.76 34.90 -0.10
C LEU A 502 -23.00 35.08 0.80
N PRO A 503 -23.24 34.28 1.87
CA PRO A 503 -24.41 34.43 2.71
C PRO A 503 -24.59 35.83 3.31
N ASP A 504 -23.48 36.48 3.67
CA ASP A 504 -23.49 37.82 4.27
C ASP A 504 -23.62 38.94 3.21
N ASN A 505 -23.30 38.63 1.96
CA ASN A 505 -23.19 39.59 0.85
C ASN A 505 -24.33 39.47 -0.17
N PHE A 506 -25.30 38.65 0.18
CA PHE A 506 -26.40 38.23 -0.67
C PHE A 506 -27.21 39.39 -1.26
N GLU A 507 -27.67 40.30 -0.40
CA GLU A 507 -28.58 41.38 -0.79
C GLU A 507 -27.90 42.33 -1.77
N VAL A 508 -26.60 42.58 -1.56
CA VAL A 508 -25.81 43.43 -2.45
C VAL A 508 -25.67 42.75 -3.81
N LEU A 509 -25.35 41.45 -3.86
CA LEU A 509 -25.25 40.73 -5.12
C LEU A 509 -26.58 40.63 -5.85
N GLN A 510 -27.67 40.42 -5.12
CA GLN A 510 -29.02 40.42 -5.68
C GLN A 510 -29.35 41.77 -6.32
N SER A 511 -29.00 42.89 -5.67
CA SER A 511 -29.21 44.22 -6.24
C SER A 511 -28.40 44.43 -7.53
N ILE A 512 -27.19 43.87 -7.61
CA ILE A 512 -26.36 43.90 -8.84
C ILE A 512 -27.05 43.14 -9.97
N ILE A 513 -27.54 41.93 -9.70
CA ILE A 513 -28.24 41.10 -10.69
C ILE A 513 -29.56 41.75 -11.14
N ASP A 514 -30.33 42.30 -10.21
CA ASP A 514 -31.57 43.03 -10.51
C ASP A 514 -31.28 44.26 -11.41
N LEU A 515 -30.20 45.01 -11.15
CA LEU A 515 -29.69 46.10 -12.00
C LEU A 515 -29.36 45.62 -13.42
N ILE A 516 -28.76 44.44 -13.55
CA ILE A 516 -28.40 43.86 -14.85
C ILE A 516 -29.66 43.51 -15.65
N PHE A 517 -30.63 42.86 -15.02
CA PHE A 517 -31.90 42.53 -15.67
C PHE A 517 -32.68 43.77 -16.08
N ALA A 518 -32.71 44.80 -15.25
CA ALA A 518 -33.39 46.07 -15.55
C ALA A 518 -32.74 46.82 -16.72
N ARG A 519 -31.40 46.80 -16.82
CA ARG A 519 -30.65 47.65 -17.76
C ARG A 519 -30.40 46.99 -19.11
N PHE A 520 -30.21 45.68 -19.18
CA PHE A 520 -29.73 45.01 -20.40
C PHE A 520 -30.74 44.10 -21.08
N GLN A 521 -32.03 44.18 -20.73
CA GLN A 521 -33.15 43.49 -21.40
C GLN A 521 -32.81 42.08 -21.92
N ARG A 522 -32.82 41.06 -21.05
CA ARG A 522 -32.72 39.62 -21.39
C ARG A 522 -31.89 39.26 -22.64
N ILE A 523 -30.71 39.86 -22.84
CA ILE A 523 -29.79 39.42 -23.89
C ILE A 523 -29.42 37.96 -23.58
N HIS A 524 -29.58 37.09 -24.59
CA HIS A 524 -29.48 35.63 -24.43
C HIS A 524 -28.20 35.20 -23.70
N HIS A 525 -27.06 35.87 -23.97
CA HIS A 525 -25.78 35.54 -23.35
C HIS A 525 -25.70 35.87 -21.85
N SER A 526 -26.11 37.07 -21.44
CA SER A 526 -26.08 37.47 -20.03
C SER A 526 -27.05 36.62 -19.19
N VAL A 527 -28.21 36.24 -19.76
CA VAL A 527 -29.15 35.30 -19.13
C VAL A 527 -28.51 33.93 -18.93
N GLN A 528 -27.75 33.42 -19.90
CA GLN A 528 -27.03 32.15 -19.75
C GLN A 528 -25.97 32.20 -18.64
N ILE A 529 -25.20 33.28 -18.55
CA ILE A 529 -24.18 33.45 -17.49
C ILE A 529 -24.86 33.45 -16.11
N ILE A 530 -25.96 34.19 -15.95
CA ILE A 530 -26.68 34.28 -14.68
C ILE A 530 -27.35 32.94 -14.33
N ALA A 531 -27.95 32.25 -15.30
CA ALA A 531 -28.56 30.93 -15.09
C ALA A 531 -27.51 29.87 -14.73
N HIS A 532 -26.32 29.94 -15.34
CA HIS A 532 -25.19 29.08 -14.98
C HIS A 532 -24.74 29.34 -13.54
N TYR A 533 -24.61 30.61 -13.16
CA TYR A 533 -24.28 30.98 -11.78
C TYR A 533 -25.36 30.51 -10.79
N GLY A 534 -26.64 30.66 -11.12
CA GLY A 534 -27.73 30.11 -10.30
C GLY A 534 -27.66 28.60 -10.16
N SER A 535 -27.34 27.88 -11.24
CA SER A 535 -27.20 26.42 -11.19
C SER A 535 -26.05 26.00 -10.26
N LEU A 536 -24.93 26.70 -10.32
CA LEU A 536 -23.82 26.52 -9.38
C LEU A 536 -24.27 26.76 -7.93
N LEU A 537 -25.03 27.83 -7.67
CA LEU A 537 -25.53 28.14 -6.33
C LEU A 537 -26.47 27.07 -5.78
N LEU A 538 -27.32 26.47 -6.62
CA LEU A 538 -28.15 25.32 -6.23
C LEU A 538 -27.28 24.13 -5.80
N GLN A 539 -26.26 23.78 -6.60
CA GLN A 539 -25.33 22.70 -6.23
C GLN A 539 -24.61 22.99 -4.91
N ARG A 540 -24.22 24.25 -4.66
CA ARG A 540 -23.51 24.63 -3.43
C ARG A 540 -24.40 24.70 -2.20
N ALA A 541 -25.69 24.98 -2.37
CA ALA A 541 -26.64 25.03 -1.27
C ALA A 541 -26.75 23.70 -0.52
N GLU A 542 -26.55 22.56 -1.20
CA GLU A 542 -26.54 21.22 -0.59
C GLU A 542 -25.46 21.05 0.50
N HIS A 543 -24.41 21.87 0.45
CA HIS A 543 -23.29 21.80 1.38
C HIS A 543 -23.49 22.63 2.67
N TYR A 544 -24.61 23.35 2.79
CA TYR A 544 -24.96 24.10 3.99
C TYR A 544 -25.75 23.21 4.97
N SER A 545 -25.20 23.03 6.17
CA SER A 545 -25.88 22.32 7.26
C SER A 545 -27.00 23.13 7.89
N ASN A 546 -26.92 24.46 7.85
CA ASN A 546 -27.98 25.35 8.34
C ASN A 546 -29.11 25.44 7.30
N LYS A 547 -30.30 25.00 7.69
CA LYS A 547 -31.49 24.97 6.84
C LYS A 547 -31.89 26.37 6.34
N ASP A 548 -31.84 27.39 7.19
CA ASP A 548 -32.26 28.75 6.82
C ASP A 548 -31.32 29.38 5.80
N GLN A 549 -30.01 29.16 5.95
CA GLN A 549 -29.01 29.61 4.97
C GLN A 549 -29.18 28.89 3.63
N ARG A 550 -29.37 27.57 3.67
CA ARG A 550 -29.64 26.76 2.48
C ARG A 550 -30.89 27.25 1.74
N ASP A 551 -31.98 27.47 2.47
CA ASP A 551 -33.26 27.91 1.89
C ASP A 551 -33.18 29.33 1.33
N LYS A 552 -32.35 30.21 1.93
CA LYS A 552 -32.04 31.54 1.36
C LYS A 552 -31.29 31.44 0.03
N ILE A 553 -30.25 30.60 -0.05
CA ILE A 553 -29.45 30.42 -1.27
C ILE A 553 -30.28 29.73 -2.37
N HIS A 554 -31.10 28.72 -2.02
CA HIS A 554 -32.05 28.13 -2.97
C HIS A 554 -33.01 29.16 -3.54
N ARG A 555 -33.65 29.98 -2.69
CA ARG A 555 -34.58 31.02 -3.15
C ARG A 555 -33.92 32.01 -4.09
N PHE A 556 -32.67 32.36 -3.83
CA PHE A 556 -31.89 33.22 -4.71
C PHE A 556 -31.59 32.62 -6.05
N ALA A 557 -31.05 31.40 -6.02
CA ALA A 557 -30.61 30.70 -7.19
C ALA A 557 -31.81 30.48 -8.12
N ILE A 558 -32.96 30.11 -7.55
CA ILE A 558 -34.24 30.05 -8.27
C ILE A 558 -34.60 31.43 -8.83
N LYS A 559 -34.61 32.50 -8.01
CA LYS A 559 -34.94 33.86 -8.48
C LYS A 559 -34.08 34.30 -9.67
N ILE A 560 -32.78 33.99 -9.68
CA ILE A 560 -31.88 34.40 -10.77
C ILE A 560 -31.96 33.48 -12.00
N ILE A 561 -32.39 32.21 -11.84
CA ILE A 561 -32.65 31.27 -12.94
C ILE A 561 -34.01 31.54 -13.60
N THR A 562 -35.01 31.95 -12.82
CA THR A 562 -36.37 32.28 -13.28
C THR A 562 -36.63 33.80 -13.17
N PRO A 563 -35.90 34.63 -13.94
CA PRO A 563 -36.04 36.08 -13.89
C PRO A 563 -37.32 36.59 -14.55
#